data_AF-A0A672UKS7-F1
#
_entry.id   AF-A0A672UKS7-F1
#
_cell.length_a   1.000
_cell.length_b   1.000
_cell.length_c   1.000
_cell.angle_alpha   90.00
_cell.angle_beta   90.00
_cell.angle_gamma   90.00
#
_symmetry.space_group_name_H-M   'P 1'
#
loop_
_entity.id
_entity.type
_entity.pdbx_description
1 polymer ?
#
loop_
_entity_poly.entity_id
_entity_poly.type
_entity_poly.pdbx_seq_one_letter_code
_entity_poly.pdbx_strand_id
1 'polypeptide(L)'
;MSIRPIKLEPLGMNEPPHLLKAFSNTHFQGACIDFTAEVSDFTSFIPCSFKVLRGCWLLYYQGETTDNHCVLEEGLYTDLSSCGCPTATVKSLKPIQYVFAEPSISLFALECCKGRELHFTEPINSVLNEDLHFYTQSVWVRSGLWIAYEGCNFLGKQILLEPSEISNWNEHSGWKVIGSLRPVKQPAVYLRVKNRAQGKYLTVAGSLADIRATSVCASPYNGKNTQIWHYCRGLFKSKANNACLDVIGGRDVPGAKVALWAEHGKDRQKWRLNEDGTISSYLSEQLVLDIKGGNYYDKNHIIMNQPIDDKHSQKWDIEIL
;
A
#
# COMPACT_ATOMS: atom_id res chain seq x y z
N MET A 1 26.26 -1.61 -17.00
CA MET A 1 25.15 -0.65 -16.81
C MET A 1 23.90 -1.25 -17.41
N SER A 2 22.91 -1.60 -16.60
CA SER A 2 21.59 -2.01 -17.08
C SER A 2 20.63 -0.87 -16.78
N ILE A 3 20.35 -0.05 -17.78
CA ILE A 3 19.34 1.00 -17.71
C ILE A 3 18.01 0.29 -17.99
N ARG A 4 17.27 -0.07 -16.94
CA ARG A 4 15.89 -0.54 -17.12
C ARG A 4 14.99 0.67 -17.44
N PRO A 5 14.03 0.55 -18.37
CA PRO A 5 13.13 1.65 -18.70
C PRO A 5 12.24 2.05 -17.52
N ILE A 6 11.80 3.32 -17.48
CA ILE A 6 10.87 3.91 -16.51
C ILE A 6 9.43 3.34 -16.65
N LYS A 7 9.17 2.49 -17.65
CA LYS A 7 7.90 1.78 -17.77
C LYS A 7 7.92 0.59 -16.82
N LEU A 8 7.15 0.67 -15.74
CA LEU A 8 6.66 -0.50 -15.04
C LEU A 8 5.99 -1.38 -16.14
N GLU A 9 6.56 -2.54 -16.40
CA GLU A 9 5.89 -3.63 -17.11
C GLU A 9 5.52 -4.70 -16.06
N PRO A 10 4.44 -5.47 -16.25
CA PRO A 10 4.18 -6.62 -15.39
C PRO A 10 5.39 -7.54 -15.45
N LEU A 11 5.90 -7.91 -14.29
CA LEU A 11 7.17 -8.59 -14.07
C LEU A 11 7.07 -10.09 -14.43
N GLY A 12 5.87 -10.56 -14.76
CA GLY A 12 5.60 -11.95 -15.13
C GLY A 12 5.13 -12.74 -13.91
N MET A 13 4.59 -13.94 -14.14
CA MET A 13 3.85 -14.69 -13.10
C MET A 13 4.65 -15.09 -11.85
N ASN A 14 5.99 -15.04 -11.90
CA ASN A 14 6.85 -15.74 -10.95
C ASN A 14 7.88 -14.82 -10.26
N GLU A 15 7.86 -13.51 -10.50
CA GLU A 15 8.79 -12.63 -9.80
C GLU A 15 8.28 -12.28 -8.39
N PRO A 16 9.13 -12.33 -7.35
CA PRO A 16 8.71 -12.14 -5.97
C PRO A 16 8.30 -10.68 -5.71
N PRO A 17 7.18 -10.41 -5.00
CA PRO A 17 6.67 -9.05 -4.76
C PRO A 17 7.67 -8.18 -3.98
N HIS A 18 8.59 -8.80 -3.25
CA HIS A 18 9.65 -8.16 -2.50
C HIS A 18 11.00 -8.73 -2.91
N LEU A 19 11.96 -7.84 -3.13
CA LEU A 19 13.33 -8.21 -3.46
C LEU A 19 14.28 -7.13 -2.94
N LEU A 20 15.15 -7.53 -2.01
CA LEU A 20 16.20 -6.70 -1.46
C LEU A 20 17.53 -7.41 -1.62
N LYS A 21 18.50 -6.72 -2.23
CA LYS A 21 19.86 -7.21 -2.39
C LYS A 21 20.77 -6.53 -1.40
N ALA A 22 21.37 -7.30 -0.50
CA ALA A 22 22.30 -6.81 0.50
C ALA A 22 23.75 -7.10 0.09
N PHE A 23 24.68 -6.24 0.52
CA PHE A 23 26.11 -6.32 0.19
C PHE A 23 26.96 -6.24 1.46
N SER A 24 28.05 -7.00 1.52
CA SER A 24 28.94 -7.05 2.69
C SER A 24 29.75 -5.78 2.91
N ASN A 25 29.92 -4.95 1.86
CA ASN A 25 30.65 -3.69 1.93
C ASN A 25 29.74 -2.53 1.51
N THR A 26 30.18 -1.29 1.77
CA THR A 26 29.50 -0.09 1.28
C THR A 26 29.58 0.01 -0.25
N HIS A 27 28.75 0.88 -0.84
CA HIS A 27 28.72 1.16 -2.27
C HIS A 27 28.49 -0.08 -3.15
N PHE A 28 27.72 -1.05 -2.64
CA PHE A 28 27.32 -2.27 -3.35
C PHE A 28 28.48 -3.18 -3.75
N GLN A 29 29.50 -3.27 -2.89
CA GLN A 29 30.70 -4.08 -3.10
C GLN A 29 30.74 -5.31 -2.19
N GLY A 30 31.67 -6.23 -2.48
CA GLY A 30 31.87 -7.45 -1.70
C GLY A 30 30.90 -8.57 -2.04
N ALA A 31 30.69 -9.48 -1.08
CA ALA A 31 29.71 -10.56 -1.23
C ALA A 31 28.29 -9.96 -1.23
N CYS A 32 27.35 -10.61 -1.93
CA CYS A 32 25.96 -10.16 -1.96
C CYS A 32 24.97 -11.32 -1.83
N ILE A 33 23.82 -11.03 -1.21
CA ILE A 33 22.72 -11.97 -1.02
C ILE A 33 21.41 -11.28 -1.40
N ASP A 34 20.54 -12.02 -2.08
CA ASP A 34 19.20 -11.58 -2.45
C ASP A 34 18.19 -12.15 -1.44
N PHE A 35 17.35 -11.29 -0.88
CA PHE A 35 16.29 -11.62 0.07
C PHE A 35 14.92 -11.36 -0.55
N THR A 36 14.01 -12.33 -0.37
CA THR A 36 12.60 -12.25 -0.81
C THR A 36 11.60 -12.48 0.33
N ALA A 37 12.10 -12.82 1.51
CA ALA A 37 11.33 -13.08 2.73
C ALA A 37 12.06 -12.50 3.95
N GLU A 38 11.42 -12.58 5.11
CA GLU A 38 12.01 -12.14 6.38
C GLU A 38 13.29 -12.92 6.73
N VAL A 39 14.29 -12.21 7.23
CA VAL A 39 15.55 -12.78 7.72
C VAL A 39 15.92 -12.13 9.05
N SER A 40 16.32 -12.95 10.02
CA SER A 40 16.68 -12.52 11.39
C SER A 40 18.06 -12.98 11.83
N ASP A 41 18.83 -13.62 10.95
CA ASP A 41 20.17 -14.12 11.23
C ASP A 41 21.20 -13.54 10.24
N PHE A 42 22.08 -12.68 10.74
CA PHE A 42 23.20 -12.07 10.01
C PHE A 42 24.57 -12.53 10.54
N THR A 43 24.64 -13.68 11.23
CA THR A 43 25.89 -14.17 11.85
C THR A 43 26.99 -14.48 10.83
N SER A 44 26.64 -14.93 9.63
CA SER A 44 27.59 -15.29 8.55
C SER A 44 27.77 -14.20 7.49
N PHE A 45 26.92 -13.17 7.51
CA PHE A 45 26.89 -12.10 6.52
C PHE A 45 26.44 -10.80 7.17
N ILE A 46 27.34 -9.81 7.27
CA ILE A 46 27.03 -8.50 7.85
C ILE A 46 26.73 -7.53 6.70
N PRO A 47 25.47 -7.12 6.51
CA PRO A 47 25.13 -6.20 5.44
C PRO A 47 25.59 -4.78 5.75
N CYS A 48 26.22 -4.13 4.78
CA CYS A 48 26.70 -2.75 4.87
C CYS A 48 26.07 -1.81 3.84
N SER A 49 25.46 -2.33 2.76
CA SER A 49 24.71 -1.54 1.79
C SER A 49 23.59 -2.36 1.13
N PHE A 50 22.57 -1.69 0.60
CA PHE A 50 21.36 -2.34 0.09
C PHE A 50 20.88 -1.76 -1.24
N LYS A 51 20.37 -2.63 -2.11
CA LYS A 51 19.50 -2.25 -3.23
C LYS A 51 18.13 -2.83 -2.96
N VAL A 52 17.17 -1.97 -2.68
CA VAL A 52 15.76 -2.39 -2.58
C VAL A 52 15.20 -2.35 -3.99
N LEU A 53 15.05 -3.53 -4.58
CA LEU A 53 14.66 -3.69 -5.98
C LEU A 53 13.15 -3.82 -6.15
N ARG A 54 12.46 -4.39 -5.14
CA ARG A 54 11.00 -4.51 -5.12
C ARG A 54 10.43 -4.40 -3.72
N GLY A 55 9.32 -3.68 -3.63
CA GLY A 55 8.54 -3.49 -2.41
C GLY A 55 9.28 -2.65 -1.37
N CYS A 56 8.67 -2.52 -0.20
CA CYS A 56 9.28 -1.85 0.95
C CYS A 56 9.73 -2.89 1.97
N TRP A 57 10.77 -2.55 2.73
CA TRP A 57 11.38 -3.43 3.74
C TRP A 57 11.55 -2.67 5.04
N LEU A 58 11.40 -3.38 6.15
CA LEU A 58 11.68 -2.90 7.48
C LEU A 58 13.03 -3.46 7.92
N LEU A 59 13.99 -2.59 8.18
CA LEU A 59 15.30 -2.95 8.70
C LEU A 59 15.31 -2.70 10.19
N TYR A 60 15.47 -3.75 10.99
CA TYR A 60 15.69 -3.64 12.42
C TYR A 60 17.18 -3.61 12.73
N TYR A 61 17.55 -2.74 13.67
CA TYR A 61 18.93 -2.54 14.05
C TYR A 61 19.07 -2.28 15.54
N GLN A 62 20.24 -2.62 16.06
CA GLN A 62 20.58 -2.38 17.45
C GLN A 62 20.73 -0.89 17.72
N GLY A 63 19.88 -0.35 18.59
CA GLY A 63 20.04 0.99 19.13
C GLY A 63 20.85 1.01 20.44
N GLU A 64 20.94 2.20 21.04
CA GLU A 64 21.67 2.40 22.29
C GLU A 64 20.97 1.75 23.50
N THR A 65 19.65 1.89 23.57
CA THR A 65 18.82 1.39 24.70
C THR A 65 17.90 0.26 24.29
N THR A 66 17.33 0.35 23.09
CA THR A 66 16.38 -0.60 22.52
C THR A 66 16.69 -0.76 21.04
N ASP A 67 16.28 -1.88 20.46
CA ASP A 67 16.28 -2.03 19.01
C ASP A 67 15.37 -0.97 18.39
N ASN A 68 15.78 -0.45 17.24
CA ASN A 68 15.02 0.48 16.43
C ASN A 68 14.84 -0.10 15.03
N HIS A 69 14.06 0.58 14.19
CA HIS A 69 13.92 0.20 12.80
C HIS A 69 13.90 1.42 11.88
N CYS A 70 14.12 1.17 10.59
CA CYS A 70 13.92 2.14 9.53
C CYS A 70 13.24 1.47 8.32
N VAL A 71 12.49 2.28 7.58
CA VAL A 71 11.82 1.82 6.36
C VAL A 71 12.73 2.05 5.16
N LEU A 72 12.99 0.97 4.42
CA LEU A 72 13.70 0.98 3.15
C LEU A 72 12.68 0.86 2.02
N GLU A 73 12.49 1.95 1.27
CA GLU A 73 11.66 2.00 0.06
C GLU A 73 12.50 1.58 -1.15
N GLU A 74 11.88 1.34 -2.31
CA GLU A 74 12.63 0.99 -3.53
C GLU A 74 13.68 2.06 -3.86
N GLY A 75 14.95 1.64 -3.96
CA GLY A 75 16.06 2.58 -4.00
C GLY A 75 17.43 1.97 -3.78
N LEU A 76 18.43 2.86 -3.76
CA LEU A 76 19.84 2.55 -3.60
C LEU A 76 20.36 3.15 -2.29
N TYR A 77 20.81 2.30 -1.39
CA TYR A 77 21.33 2.66 -0.08
C TYR A 77 22.81 2.31 -0.01
N THR A 78 23.68 3.29 -0.23
CA THR A 78 25.14 3.09 -0.37
C THR A 78 25.83 2.67 0.91
N ASP A 79 25.21 2.94 2.05
CA ASP A 79 25.70 2.61 3.39
C ASP A 79 24.55 2.63 4.42
N LEU A 80 24.83 2.28 5.67
CA LEU A 80 23.85 2.32 6.75
C LEU A 80 23.38 3.73 7.12
N SER A 81 24.19 4.77 6.84
CA SER A 81 23.78 6.17 7.03
C SER A 81 22.63 6.53 6.09
N SER A 82 22.72 6.11 4.83
CA SER A 82 21.66 6.30 3.83
C SER A 82 20.37 5.54 4.19
N CYS A 83 20.47 4.49 5.00
CA CYS A 83 19.32 3.76 5.55
C CYS A 83 18.66 4.48 6.73
N GLY A 84 19.33 5.48 7.31
CA GLY A 84 18.90 6.13 8.56
C GLY A 84 19.39 5.43 9.83
N CYS A 85 20.45 4.61 9.75
CA CYS A 85 21.01 3.88 10.89
C CYS A 85 22.56 3.78 10.88
N PRO A 86 23.30 4.92 10.90
CA PRO A 86 24.75 5.00 10.56
C PRO A 86 25.69 4.16 11.44
N THR A 87 25.37 3.96 12.72
CA THR A 87 26.26 3.31 13.71
C THR A 87 25.72 1.97 14.21
N ALA A 88 24.74 1.42 13.51
CA ALA A 88 23.95 0.31 14.03
C ALA A 88 24.37 -1.04 13.46
N THR A 89 24.19 -2.09 14.28
CA THR A 89 24.27 -3.48 13.81
C THR A 89 22.90 -3.92 13.32
N VAL A 90 22.81 -4.36 12.06
CA VAL A 90 21.56 -4.89 11.49
C VAL A 90 21.19 -6.21 12.16
N LYS A 91 19.92 -6.32 12.58
CA LYS A 91 19.37 -7.48 13.31
C LYS A 91 18.47 -8.33 12.43
N SER A 92 17.53 -7.70 11.73
CA SER A 92 16.61 -8.40 10.84
C SER A 92 16.15 -7.50 9.69
N LEU A 93 15.71 -8.13 8.60
CA LEU A 93 15.03 -7.47 7.49
C LEU A 93 13.69 -8.17 7.30
N LYS A 94 12.61 -7.39 7.21
CA LYS A 94 11.25 -7.90 7.03
C LYS A 94 10.56 -7.21 5.86
N PRO A 95 9.97 -7.94 4.90
CA PRO A 95 9.13 -7.34 3.88
C PRO A 95 7.92 -6.61 4.48
N ILE A 96 7.65 -5.38 4.04
CA ILE A 96 6.46 -4.62 4.40
C ILE A 96 5.37 -4.95 3.37
N GLN A 97 4.22 -5.44 3.84
CA GLN A 97 3.13 -5.84 2.96
C GLN A 97 2.54 -4.65 2.19
N TYR A 98 2.04 -4.93 0.99
CA TYR A 98 1.32 -3.93 0.21
C TYR A 98 -0.02 -3.61 0.85
N VAL A 99 -0.33 -2.31 0.93
CA VAL A 99 -1.61 -1.81 1.39
C VAL A 99 -2.24 -1.07 0.22
N PHE A 100 -3.44 -1.51 -0.16
CA PHE A 100 -4.16 -0.89 -1.28
C PHE A 100 -5.18 0.08 -0.73
N ALA A 101 -4.71 1.18 -0.14
CA ALA A 101 -5.53 2.27 0.36
C ALA A 101 -4.75 3.58 0.26
N GLU A 102 -5.45 4.68 0.03
CA GLU A 102 -4.87 6.01 0.22
C GLU A 102 -4.53 6.25 1.70
N PRO A 103 -3.40 6.90 2.00
CA PRO A 103 -2.96 7.14 3.36
C PRO A 103 -3.81 8.19 4.07
N SER A 104 -4.15 7.92 5.32
CA SER A 104 -5.00 8.78 6.15
C SER A 104 -4.63 8.59 7.61
N ILE A 105 -4.20 9.65 8.29
CA ILE A 105 -3.80 9.62 9.71
C ILE A 105 -4.36 10.82 10.45
N SER A 106 -4.68 10.63 11.72
CA SER A 106 -5.11 11.69 12.62
C SER A 106 -4.28 11.69 13.89
N LEU A 107 -3.83 12.86 14.31
CA LEU A 107 -3.19 13.09 15.60
C LEU A 107 -4.17 13.79 16.52
N PHE A 108 -4.12 13.48 17.81
CA PHE A 108 -5.05 14.02 18.80
C PHE A 108 -4.33 14.66 19.98
N ALA A 109 -4.89 15.76 20.47
CA ALA A 109 -4.36 16.50 21.62
C ALA A 109 -4.68 15.85 22.98
N LEU A 110 -5.56 14.84 23.01
CA LEU A 110 -5.86 14.02 24.19
C LEU A 110 -5.65 12.53 23.89
N GLU A 111 -5.58 11.71 24.93
CA GLU A 111 -5.53 10.25 24.81
C GLU A 111 -6.83 9.66 24.23
N CYS A 112 -6.75 8.40 23.78
CA CYS A 112 -7.87 7.62 23.25
C CYS A 112 -8.59 8.27 22.05
N CYS A 113 -7.83 8.92 21.17
CA CYS A 113 -8.29 9.54 19.93
C CYS A 113 -9.38 10.62 20.15
N LYS A 114 -9.16 11.49 21.16
CA LYS A 114 -10.12 12.52 21.57
C LYS A 114 -9.55 13.94 21.50
N GLY A 115 -10.46 14.91 21.60
CA GLY A 115 -10.11 16.33 21.67
C GLY A 115 -9.80 16.90 20.29
N ARG A 116 -8.87 17.85 20.24
CA ARG A 116 -8.48 18.51 18.98
C ARG A 116 -7.78 17.51 18.07
N GLU A 117 -8.21 17.44 16.82
CA GLU A 117 -7.68 16.56 15.79
C GLU A 117 -6.88 17.36 14.76
N LEU A 118 -5.69 16.87 14.39
CA LEU A 118 -5.00 17.24 13.16
C LEU A 118 -5.04 16.05 12.21
N HIS A 119 -5.65 16.24 11.04
CA HIS A 119 -5.82 15.20 10.04
C HIS A 119 -4.89 15.39 8.84
N PHE A 120 -4.21 14.33 8.42
CA PHE A 120 -3.22 14.38 7.33
C PHE A 120 -3.41 13.22 6.34
N THR A 121 -3.19 13.54 5.06
CA THR A 121 -3.13 12.57 3.95
C THR A 121 -1.81 12.68 3.17
N GLU A 122 -1.00 13.71 3.45
CA GLU A 122 0.24 14.04 2.75
C GLU A 122 1.40 14.20 3.75
N PRO A 123 2.66 14.22 3.29
CA PRO A 123 3.82 14.43 4.15
C PRO A 123 3.80 15.79 4.89
N ILE A 124 4.17 15.77 6.17
CA ILE A 124 4.31 16.93 7.06
C ILE A 124 5.74 17.03 7.56
N ASN A 125 6.42 18.12 7.23
CA ASN A 125 7.81 18.37 7.61
C ASN A 125 7.99 18.75 9.08
N SER A 126 6.96 19.33 9.72
CA SER A 126 6.99 19.72 11.13
C SER A 126 5.56 19.77 11.66
N VAL A 127 5.19 18.88 12.59
CA VAL A 127 3.85 18.90 13.21
C VAL A 127 3.63 20.21 13.97
N LEU A 128 4.68 20.74 14.60
CA LEU A 128 4.64 22.02 15.32
C LEU A 128 4.42 23.23 14.41
N ASN A 129 4.72 23.14 13.11
CA ASN A 129 4.44 24.23 12.17
C ASN A 129 2.97 24.27 11.77
N GLU A 130 2.27 23.13 11.83
CA GLU A 130 0.84 23.05 11.55
C GLU A 130 0.02 23.62 12.72
N ASP A 131 0.43 23.33 13.97
CA ASP A 131 -0.11 23.98 15.17
C ASP A 131 0.94 23.99 16.30
N LEU A 132 1.44 25.20 16.63
CA LEU A 132 2.52 25.42 17.60
C LEU A 132 2.19 24.90 19.01
N HIS A 133 0.91 24.82 19.37
CA HIS A 133 0.46 24.40 20.70
C HIS A 133 -0.09 22.97 20.71
N PHE A 134 0.18 22.19 19.67
CA PHE A 134 -0.31 20.83 19.54
C PHE A 134 0.70 19.81 20.07
N TYR A 135 0.32 19.13 21.15
CA TYR A 135 1.06 17.99 21.68
C TYR A 135 0.30 16.71 21.37
N THR A 136 0.92 15.83 20.59
CA THR A 136 0.29 14.55 20.22
C THR A 136 0.22 13.64 21.44
N GLN A 137 -1.00 13.32 21.88
CA GLN A 137 -1.27 12.39 22.98
C GLN A 137 -1.77 11.03 22.49
N SER A 138 -2.49 11.00 21.37
CA SER A 138 -2.91 9.74 20.71
C SER A 138 -2.92 9.89 19.19
N VAL A 139 -2.91 8.76 18.49
CA VAL A 139 -2.80 8.68 17.03
C VAL A 139 -3.81 7.67 16.51
N TRP A 140 -4.48 8.00 15.40
CA TRP A 140 -5.29 7.06 14.65
C TRP A 140 -4.81 6.99 13.21
N VAL A 141 -4.22 5.87 12.84
CA VAL A 141 -3.95 5.56 11.44
C VAL A 141 -5.22 4.98 10.83
N ARG A 142 -5.98 5.83 10.12
CA ARG A 142 -7.26 5.45 9.51
C ARG A 142 -7.06 4.52 8.31
N SER A 143 -6.03 4.76 7.51
CA SER A 143 -5.69 3.90 6.36
C SER A 143 -4.27 4.16 5.85
N GLY A 144 -3.76 3.20 5.08
CA GLY A 144 -2.41 3.23 4.54
C GLY A 144 -1.33 3.02 5.61
N LEU A 145 -0.06 3.13 5.19
CA LEU A 145 1.09 3.03 6.07
C LEU A 145 1.74 4.39 6.23
N TRP A 146 2.15 4.72 7.45
CA TRP A 146 2.80 5.98 7.78
C TRP A 146 4.14 5.76 8.46
N ILE A 147 5.04 6.72 8.32
CA ILE A 147 6.30 6.78 9.06
C ILE A 147 6.27 8.04 9.91
N ALA A 148 6.34 7.86 11.22
CA ALA A 148 6.60 8.93 12.17
C ALA A 148 8.10 9.05 12.41
N TYR A 149 8.57 10.30 12.48
CA TYR A 149 9.94 10.65 12.75
C TYR A 149 10.02 11.45 14.05
N GLU A 150 11.03 11.15 14.85
CA GLU A 150 11.29 11.83 16.12
C GLU A 150 11.58 13.32 15.89
N GLY A 151 12.34 13.64 14.83
CA GLY A 151 12.69 15.00 14.44
C GLY A 151 11.87 15.55 13.28
N CYS A 152 12.00 16.85 13.04
CA CYS A 152 11.44 17.52 11.86
C CYS A 152 12.17 17.10 10.57
N ASN A 153 11.57 17.36 9.42
CA ASN A 153 12.12 17.10 8.08
C ASN A 153 12.54 15.63 7.84
N PHE A 154 11.79 14.69 8.44
CA PHE A 154 12.00 13.25 8.30
C PHE A 154 13.35 12.77 8.85
N LEU A 155 13.79 13.35 9.97
CA LEU A 155 15.05 13.06 10.63
C LEU A 155 14.87 12.33 11.95
N GLY A 156 15.92 11.65 12.40
CA GLY A 156 15.93 10.91 13.67
C GLY A 156 15.33 9.52 13.57
N LYS A 157 14.96 8.95 14.72
CA LYS A 157 14.37 7.61 14.81
C LYS A 157 13.03 7.55 14.08
N GLN A 158 12.69 6.36 13.59
CA GLN A 158 11.48 6.10 12.81
C GLN A 158 10.55 5.13 13.53
N ILE A 159 9.25 5.33 13.39
CA ILE A 159 8.21 4.37 13.76
C ILE A 159 7.33 4.13 12.54
N LEU A 160 7.20 2.87 12.10
CA LEU A 160 6.26 2.47 11.06
C LEU A 160 4.90 2.31 11.75
N LEU A 161 3.89 3.01 11.24
CA LEU A 161 2.55 3.01 11.77
C LEU A 161 1.61 2.32 10.78
N GLU A 162 1.00 1.23 11.23
CA GLU A 162 -0.01 0.46 10.52
C GLU A 162 -1.43 0.91 10.94
N PRO A 163 -2.48 0.66 10.13
CA PRO A 163 -3.86 1.00 10.46
C PRO A 163 -4.26 0.51 11.86
N SER A 164 -4.41 1.44 12.80
CA SER A 164 -4.69 1.16 14.21
C SER A 164 -5.00 2.45 14.98
N GLU A 165 -5.63 2.29 16.14
CA GLU A 165 -5.76 3.34 17.15
C GLU A 165 -4.69 3.15 18.22
N ILE A 166 -3.90 4.21 18.45
CA ILE A 166 -2.86 4.27 19.48
C ILE A 166 -3.36 5.25 20.54
N SER A 167 -3.96 4.70 21.60
CA SER A 167 -4.61 5.49 22.67
C SER A 167 -3.65 6.36 23.48
N ASN A 168 -2.38 5.97 23.61
CA ASN A 168 -1.35 6.77 24.27
C ASN A 168 -0.05 6.72 23.46
N TRP A 169 0.30 7.85 22.85
CA TRP A 169 1.47 7.96 21.98
C TRP A 169 2.78 7.78 22.74
N ASN A 170 2.90 8.38 23.92
CA ASN A 170 4.12 8.34 24.71
C ASN A 170 4.42 6.93 25.23
N GLU A 171 3.40 6.18 25.66
CA GLU A 171 3.56 4.78 26.06
C GLU A 171 3.93 3.87 24.87
N HIS A 172 3.35 4.13 23.69
CA HIS A 172 3.64 3.34 22.49
C HIS A 172 5.03 3.62 21.90
N SER A 173 5.44 4.89 21.84
CA SER A 173 6.64 5.34 21.12
C SER A 173 7.84 5.66 22.03
N GLY A 174 7.59 5.97 23.30
CA GLY A 174 8.56 6.63 24.18
C GLY A 174 8.85 8.10 23.82
N TRP A 175 8.16 8.67 22.83
CA TRP A 175 8.38 10.03 22.36
C TRP A 175 7.33 10.99 22.93
N LYS A 176 7.78 12.18 23.36
CA LYS A 176 6.89 13.24 23.81
C LYS A 176 6.16 13.95 22.67
N VAL A 177 6.76 13.96 21.49
CA VAL A 177 6.24 14.64 20.29
C VAL A 177 6.55 13.82 19.05
N ILE A 178 5.77 14.05 18.00
CA ILE A 178 6.11 13.62 16.65
C ILE A 178 6.69 14.84 15.94
N GLY A 179 7.94 14.74 15.46
CA GLY A 179 8.59 15.83 14.75
C GLY A 179 8.03 15.99 13.34
N SER A 180 7.98 14.90 12.58
CA SER A 180 7.45 14.88 11.21
C SER A 180 6.82 13.54 10.84
N LEU A 181 5.98 13.53 9.81
CA LEU A 181 5.18 12.37 9.38
C LEU A 181 5.13 12.30 7.86
N ARG A 182 5.16 11.10 7.30
CA ARG A 182 4.84 10.91 5.88
C ARG A 182 4.22 9.54 5.61
N PRO A 183 3.40 9.41 4.56
CA PRO A 183 3.04 8.10 4.04
C PRO A 183 4.29 7.32 3.59
N VAL A 184 4.24 6.00 3.74
CA VAL A 184 5.18 5.10 3.05
C VAL A 184 4.89 5.16 1.55
N LYS A 185 5.93 5.36 0.73
CA LYS A 185 5.83 5.36 -0.73
C LYS A 185 5.71 3.93 -1.23
N GLN A 186 4.49 3.42 -1.25
CA GLN A 186 4.23 2.12 -1.84
C GLN A 186 4.35 2.20 -3.36
N PRO A 187 5.15 1.31 -3.99
CA PRO A 187 5.38 1.37 -5.42
C PRO A 187 4.08 1.05 -6.16
N ALA A 188 3.88 1.71 -7.31
CA ALA A 188 2.78 1.36 -8.19
C ALA A 188 3.01 -0.03 -8.76
N VAL A 189 1.97 -0.86 -8.79
CA VAL A 189 2.10 -2.27 -9.17
C VAL A 189 1.09 -2.65 -10.23
N TYR A 190 1.50 -3.57 -11.10
CA TYR A 190 0.53 -4.35 -11.85
C TYR A 190 0.04 -5.50 -11.00
N LEU A 191 -1.25 -5.79 -11.11
CA LEU A 191 -1.88 -6.85 -10.35
C LEU A 191 -3.02 -7.48 -11.15
N ARG A 192 -3.51 -8.62 -10.65
CA ARG A 192 -4.84 -9.13 -10.97
C ARG A 192 -5.68 -9.17 -9.72
N VAL A 193 -6.99 -9.05 -9.92
CA VAL A 193 -7.99 -9.12 -8.85
C VAL A 193 -8.80 -10.38 -9.07
N LYS A 194 -8.62 -11.38 -8.21
CA LYS A 194 -9.28 -12.69 -8.30
C LYS A 194 -10.44 -12.76 -7.31
N ASN A 195 -11.60 -13.17 -7.77
CA ASN A 195 -12.76 -13.39 -6.91
C ASN A 195 -12.65 -14.74 -6.18
N ARG A 196 -12.88 -14.76 -4.86
CA ARG A 196 -12.79 -16.00 -4.06
C ARG A 196 -13.90 -17.00 -4.35
N ALA A 197 -15.13 -16.56 -4.63
CA ALA A 197 -16.25 -17.48 -4.86
C ALA A 197 -16.12 -18.25 -6.19
N GLN A 198 -15.71 -17.57 -7.26
CA GLN A 198 -15.72 -18.15 -8.61
C GLN A 198 -14.33 -18.48 -9.16
N GLY A 199 -13.25 -18.06 -8.51
CA GLY A 199 -11.87 -18.17 -9.01
C GLY A 199 -11.63 -17.39 -10.32
N LYS A 200 -12.55 -16.50 -10.68
CA LYS A 200 -12.51 -15.65 -11.88
C LYS A 200 -11.84 -14.32 -11.59
N TYR A 201 -11.37 -13.65 -12.63
CA TYR A 201 -10.63 -12.40 -12.53
C TYR A 201 -11.47 -11.21 -12.96
N LEU A 202 -11.25 -10.07 -12.30
CA LEU A 202 -11.77 -8.78 -12.74
C LEU A 202 -11.22 -8.46 -14.13
N THR A 203 -12.12 -8.41 -15.11
CA THR A 203 -11.79 -8.41 -16.53
C THR A 203 -12.50 -7.28 -17.26
N VAL A 204 -11.75 -6.59 -18.12
CA VAL A 204 -12.29 -5.69 -19.15
C VAL A 204 -12.84 -6.51 -20.31
N ALA A 205 -14.13 -6.34 -20.62
CA ALA A 205 -14.82 -7.00 -21.73
C ALA A 205 -15.42 -5.98 -22.71
N GLY A 206 -15.71 -6.42 -23.94
CA GLY A 206 -16.24 -5.56 -25.01
C GLY A 206 -15.17 -5.02 -25.95
N SER A 207 -15.52 -4.01 -26.74
CA SER A 207 -14.60 -3.41 -27.73
C SER A 207 -13.59 -2.49 -27.04
N LEU A 208 -12.31 -2.87 -27.06
CA LEU A 208 -11.25 -2.08 -26.43
C LEU A 208 -10.99 -0.72 -27.12
N ALA A 209 -11.45 -0.55 -28.36
CA ALA A 209 -11.32 0.69 -29.12
C ALA A 209 -12.33 1.76 -28.71
N ASP A 210 -13.45 1.36 -28.08
CA ASP A 210 -14.49 2.27 -27.61
C ASP A 210 -14.77 2.04 -26.13
N ILE A 211 -14.27 2.94 -25.28
CA ILE A 211 -14.45 2.89 -23.82
C ILE A 211 -15.94 2.80 -23.45
N ARG A 212 -16.85 3.42 -24.22
CA ARG A 212 -18.29 3.38 -23.93
C ARG A 212 -18.92 2.01 -24.22
N ALA A 213 -18.29 1.21 -25.08
CA ALA A 213 -18.65 -0.17 -25.36
C ALA A 213 -17.88 -1.19 -24.48
N THR A 214 -17.01 -0.71 -23.59
CA THR A 214 -16.35 -1.58 -22.61
C THR A 214 -17.19 -1.76 -21.35
N SER A 215 -17.05 -2.94 -20.74
CA SER A 215 -17.68 -3.29 -19.46
C SER A 215 -16.68 -4.01 -18.58
N VAL A 216 -17.00 -4.11 -17.30
CA VAL A 216 -16.20 -4.86 -16.32
C VAL A 216 -17.01 -6.06 -15.84
N CYS A 217 -16.38 -7.23 -15.88
CA CYS A 217 -16.98 -8.48 -15.48
C CYS A 217 -15.98 -9.41 -14.77
N ALA A 218 -16.48 -10.46 -14.13
CA ALA A 218 -15.66 -11.59 -13.68
C ALA A 218 -15.57 -12.64 -14.80
N SER A 219 -14.36 -12.98 -15.25
CA SER A 219 -14.15 -14.02 -16.28
C SER A 219 -12.99 -14.97 -15.92
N PRO A 220 -12.98 -16.22 -16.44
CA PRO A 220 -11.86 -17.14 -16.23
C PRO A 220 -10.52 -16.53 -16.65
N TYR A 221 -9.43 -17.00 -16.04
CA TYR A 221 -8.09 -16.55 -16.41
C TYR A 221 -7.85 -16.70 -17.92
N ASN A 222 -7.39 -15.65 -18.57
CA ASN A 222 -7.18 -15.62 -20.02
C ASN A 222 -5.78 -15.14 -20.44
N GLY A 223 -4.92 -14.75 -19.49
CA GLY A 223 -3.54 -14.31 -19.76
C GLY A 223 -3.42 -12.99 -20.53
N LYS A 224 -4.51 -12.28 -20.81
CA LYS A 224 -4.51 -11.03 -21.59
C LYS A 224 -4.39 -9.79 -20.69
N ASN A 225 -3.97 -8.67 -21.28
CA ASN A 225 -3.92 -7.37 -20.61
C ASN A 225 -5.28 -6.90 -20.07
N THR A 226 -6.39 -7.49 -20.54
CA THR A 226 -7.75 -7.21 -20.03
C THR A 226 -7.97 -7.62 -18.58
N GLN A 227 -7.09 -8.46 -18.02
CA GLN A 227 -7.13 -8.90 -16.60
C GLN A 227 -6.02 -8.29 -15.76
N ILE A 228 -5.24 -7.37 -16.34
CA ILE A 228 -4.11 -6.73 -15.68
C ILE A 228 -4.50 -5.28 -15.35
N TRP A 229 -4.37 -4.94 -14.08
CA TRP A 229 -4.68 -3.63 -13.54
C TRP A 229 -3.42 -3.00 -12.97
N HIS A 230 -3.19 -1.73 -13.26
CA HIS A 230 -2.16 -0.92 -12.62
C HIS A 230 -2.81 -0.19 -11.45
N TYR A 231 -2.37 -0.51 -10.23
CA TYR A 231 -2.83 0.17 -9.02
C TYR A 231 -1.85 1.26 -8.62
N CYS A 232 -2.37 2.48 -8.45
CA CYS A 232 -1.60 3.62 -7.96
C CYS A 232 -2.56 4.63 -7.32
N ARG A 233 -2.26 5.06 -6.09
CA ARG A 233 -3.03 6.11 -5.37
C ARG A 233 -4.55 5.88 -5.42
N GLY A 234 -5.00 4.69 -5.03
CA GLY A 234 -6.43 4.33 -5.02
C GLY A 234 -7.03 3.94 -6.38
N LEU A 235 -6.35 4.17 -7.51
CA LEU A 235 -6.91 3.94 -8.84
C LEU A 235 -6.56 2.53 -9.35
N PHE A 236 -7.56 1.76 -9.78
CA PHE A 236 -7.35 0.57 -10.61
C PHE A 236 -7.45 0.95 -12.10
N LYS A 237 -6.30 1.08 -12.77
CA LYS A 237 -6.22 1.46 -14.19
C LYS A 237 -5.99 0.24 -15.08
N SER A 238 -6.87 0.01 -16.04
CA SER A 238 -6.78 -1.12 -16.97
C SER A 238 -5.56 -1.01 -17.88
N LYS A 239 -4.73 -2.06 -17.93
CA LYS A 239 -3.61 -2.14 -18.88
C LYS A 239 -4.09 -2.23 -20.34
N ALA A 240 -5.32 -2.67 -20.59
CA ALA A 240 -5.84 -2.88 -21.94
C ALA A 240 -6.20 -1.58 -22.67
N ASN A 241 -6.67 -0.56 -21.94
CA ASN A 241 -7.20 0.67 -22.54
C ASN A 241 -6.94 1.95 -21.71
N ASN A 242 -6.13 1.87 -20.64
CA ASN A 242 -5.78 3.00 -19.75
C ASN A 242 -6.96 3.69 -19.05
N ALA A 243 -8.15 3.10 -19.05
CA ALA A 243 -9.30 3.62 -18.30
C ALA A 243 -9.30 3.10 -16.85
N CYS A 244 -9.90 3.87 -15.93
CA CYS A 244 -10.00 3.52 -14.51
C CYS A 244 -11.33 2.85 -14.18
N LEU A 245 -11.30 1.95 -13.19
CA LEU A 245 -12.50 1.39 -12.58
C LEU A 245 -13.32 2.50 -11.91
N ASP A 246 -14.60 2.62 -12.26
CA ASP A 246 -15.47 3.76 -11.90
C ASP A 246 -16.89 3.29 -11.55
N VAL A 247 -17.46 3.81 -10.46
CA VAL A 247 -18.89 3.63 -10.14
C VAL A 247 -19.73 4.55 -11.03
N ILE A 248 -20.49 3.96 -11.97
CA ILE A 248 -21.23 4.69 -13.01
C ILE A 248 -22.12 5.77 -12.39
N GLY A 249 -21.85 7.01 -12.79
CA GLY A 249 -22.62 8.18 -12.36
C GLY A 249 -22.37 8.61 -10.92
N GLY A 250 -21.40 8.00 -10.21
CA GLY A 250 -21.17 8.26 -8.79
C GLY A 250 -22.36 7.89 -7.91
N ARG A 251 -23.09 6.83 -8.28
CA ARG A 251 -24.27 6.40 -7.54
C ARG A 251 -23.88 5.58 -6.31
N ASP A 252 -24.09 6.16 -5.14
CA ASP A 252 -23.92 5.50 -3.85
C ASP A 252 -25.20 4.76 -3.43
N VAL A 253 -25.54 3.69 -4.18
CA VAL A 253 -26.68 2.83 -3.86
C VAL A 253 -26.35 1.36 -4.16
N PRO A 254 -26.92 0.40 -3.42
CA PRO A 254 -26.78 -1.02 -3.74
C PRO A 254 -27.22 -1.34 -5.17
N GLY A 255 -26.44 -2.15 -5.88
CA GLY A 255 -26.65 -2.47 -7.28
C GLY A 255 -26.10 -1.46 -8.29
N ALA A 256 -25.46 -0.37 -7.83
CA ALA A 256 -24.78 0.57 -8.72
C ALA A 256 -23.72 -0.17 -9.55
N LYS A 257 -23.78 -0.02 -10.87
CA LYS A 257 -22.86 -0.69 -11.79
C LYS A 257 -21.47 -0.05 -11.74
N VAL A 258 -20.46 -0.88 -11.88
CA VAL A 258 -19.06 -0.47 -12.04
C VAL A 258 -18.66 -0.66 -13.52
N ALA A 259 -17.95 0.32 -14.07
CA ALA A 259 -17.48 0.30 -15.45
C ALA A 259 -16.07 0.89 -15.54
N LEU A 260 -15.62 1.13 -16.77
CA LEU A 260 -14.39 1.85 -17.06
C LEU A 260 -14.70 3.27 -17.49
N TRP A 261 -13.91 4.21 -17.01
CA TRP A 261 -14.03 5.61 -17.41
C TRP A 261 -12.66 6.29 -17.52
N ALA A 262 -12.61 7.40 -18.25
CA ALA A 262 -11.42 8.23 -18.30
C ALA A 262 -11.02 8.68 -16.88
N GLU A 263 -9.73 8.68 -16.60
CA GLU A 263 -9.19 9.05 -15.29
C GLU A 263 -9.58 10.48 -14.93
N HIS A 264 -10.21 10.66 -13.77
CA HIS A 264 -10.54 11.96 -13.20
C HIS A 264 -10.27 12.05 -11.69
N GLY A 265 -9.82 10.97 -11.04
CA GLY A 265 -9.29 11.00 -9.67
C GLY A 265 -10.30 11.32 -8.56
N LYS A 266 -11.61 11.19 -8.83
CA LYS A 266 -12.65 11.43 -7.81
C LYS A 266 -12.92 10.16 -7.02
N ASP A 267 -13.58 10.27 -5.87
CA ASP A 267 -13.81 9.16 -4.94
C ASP A 267 -14.47 7.93 -5.58
N ARG A 268 -15.32 8.12 -6.59
CA ARG A 268 -15.94 7.02 -7.36
C ARG A 268 -14.98 6.18 -8.22
N GLN A 269 -13.73 6.64 -8.39
CA GLN A 269 -12.63 5.94 -9.05
C GLN A 269 -11.54 5.49 -8.08
N LYS A 270 -11.64 5.91 -6.82
CA LYS A 270 -10.71 5.54 -5.78
C LYS A 270 -11.27 4.33 -5.04
N TRP A 271 -10.39 3.37 -4.79
CA TRP A 271 -10.72 2.08 -4.25
C TRP A 271 -9.73 1.68 -3.17
N ARG A 272 -10.22 0.99 -2.15
CA ARG A 272 -9.41 0.37 -1.11
C ARG A 272 -9.70 -1.12 -0.99
N LEU A 273 -8.65 -1.90 -0.76
CA LEU A 273 -8.77 -3.28 -0.30
C LEU A 273 -8.80 -3.28 1.22
N ASN A 274 -9.83 -3.90 1.79
CA ASN A 274 -9.99 -4.03 3.24
C ASN A 274 -9.36 -5.35 3.72
N GLU A 275 -8.99 -5.41 5.01
CA GLU A 275 -8.35 -6.60 5.61
C GLU A 275 -9.20 -7.87 5.48
N ASP A 276 -10.53 -7.71 5.49
CA ASP A 276 -11.48 -8.80 5.35
C ASP A 276 -11.56 -9.36 3.90
N GLY A 277 -10.81 -8.79 2.95
CA GLY A 277 -10.76 -9.16 1.54
C GLY A 277 -11.84 -8.50 0.68
N THR A 278 -12.65 -7.58 1.21
CA THR A 278 -13.57 -6.78 0.38
C THR A 278 -12.84 -5.61 -0.28
N ILE A 279 -13.42 -5.09 -1.37
CA ILE A 279 -12.94 -3.87 -2.02
C ILE A 279 -14.05 -2.83 -1.91
N SER A 280 -13.79 -1.65 -1.32
CA SER A 280 -14.75 -0.55 -1.24
C SER A 280 -14.30 0.65 -2.08
N SER A 281 -15.26 1.47 -2.50
CA SER A 281 -14.96 2.76 -3.13
C SER A 281 -14.84 3.83 -2.06
N TYR A 282 -14.01 4.85 -2.28
CA TYR A 282 -14.02 6.04 -1.41
C TYR A 282 -15.31 6.84 -1.53
N LEU A 283 -16.14 6.59 -2.54
CA LEU A 283 -17.48 7.18 -2.66
C LEU A 283 -18.40 6.77 -1.50
N SER A 284 -18.19 5.59 -0.92
CA SER A 284 -19.10 5.01 0.07
C SER A 284 -18.37 4.11 1.04
N GLU A 285 -18.57 4.34 2.33
CA GLU A 285 -18.02 3.47 3.38
C GLU A 285 -18.89 2.23 3.62
N GLN A 286 -20.07 2.17 3.02
CA GLN A 286 -21.08 1.13 3.29
C GLN A 286 -21.25 0.13 2.14
N LEU A 287 -20.57 0.33 1.01
CA LEU A 287 -20.70 -0.53 -0.17
C LEU A 287 -19.37 -1.14 -0.58
N VAL A 288 -19.43 -2.41 -0.99
CA VAL A 288 -18.30 -3.20 -1.46
C VAL A 288 -18.54 -3.75 -2.87
N LEU A 289 -17.44 -4.07 -3.56
CA LEU A 289 -17.42 -4.66 -4.89
C LEU A 289 -17.98 -6.08 -4.86
N ASP A 290 -18.99 -6.34 -5.68
CA ASP A 290 -19.70 -7.63 -5.76
C ASP A 290 -19.91 -8.06 -7.22
N ILE A 291 -20.11 -9.35 -7.42
CA ILE A 291 -20.54 -9.92 -8.70
C ILE A 291 -22.07 -10.02 -8.68
N LYS A 292 -22.73 -9.33 -9.62
CA LYS A 292 -24.19 -9.20 -9.67
C LYS A 292 -24.89 -10.56 -9.77
N GLY A 293 -25.32 -11.10 -8.64
CA GLY A 293 -26.28 -12.18 -8.50
C GLY A 293 -25.77 -13.61 -8.72
N GLY A 294 -24.49 -13.87 -8.43
CA GLY A 294 -23.97 -15.21 -8.18
C GLY A 294 -24.02 -16.18 -9.38
N ASN A 295 -24.19 -17.48 -9.12
CA ASN A 295 -24.01 -18.59 -10.07
C ASN A 295 -25.15 -18.81 -11.11
N TYR A 296 -25.91 -17.78 -11.48
CA TYR A 296 -26.98 -17.90 -12.49
C TYR A 296 -26.61 -17.25 -13.84
N TYR A 297 -27.34 -17.58 -14.91
CA TYR A 297 -26.92 -17.48 -16.31
C TYR A 297 -26.49 -16.10 -16.88
N ASP A 298 -26.87 -14.95 -16.29
CA ASP A 298 -26.65 -13.60 -16.89
C ASP A 298 -25.86 -12.60 -16.02
N LYS A 299 -24.88 -13.08 -15.23
CA LYS A 299 -24.55 -12.44 -13.94
C LYS A 299 -23.08 -12.17 -13.59
N ASN A 300 -22.18 -12.05 -14.56
CA ASN A 300 -20.77 -11.74 -14.28
C ASN A 300 -20.46 -10.24 -14.13
N HIS A 301 -21.45 -9.35 -14.15
CA HIS A 301 -21.23 -7.90 -14.05
C HIS A 301 -20.79 -7.49 -12.64
N ILE A 302 -19.93 -6.47 -12.58
CA ILE A 302 -19.44 -5.92 -11.32
C ILE A 302 -20.33 -4.76 -10.86
N ILE A 303 -20.71 -4.79 -9.59
CA ILE A 303 -21.56 -3.79 -8.94
C ILE A 303 -21.02 -3.41 -7.56
N MET A 304 -21.51 -2.30 -7.02
CA MET A 304 -21.42 -1.96 -5.61
C MET A 304 -22.63 -2.54 -4.87
N ASN A 305 -22.43 -3.11 -3.69
CA ASN A 305 -23.50 -3.70 -2.89
C ASN A 305 -23.20 -3.63 -1.40
N GLN A 306 -24.21 -3.81 -0.55
CA GLN A 306 -24.00 -3.89 0.90
C GLN A 306 -23.09 -5.08 1.23
N PRO A 307 -22.13 -4.92 2.16
CA PRO A 307 -21.34 -6.05 2.65
C PRO A 307 -22.27 -7.06 3.32
N ILE A 308 -22.08 -8.32 2.98
CA ILE A 308 -22.79 -9.44 3.58
C ILE A 308 -21.72 -10.39 4.12
N ASP A 309 -21.82 -10.69 5.42
CA ASP A 309 -20.89 -11.58 6.09
C ASP A 309 -20.81 -12.93 5.36
N ASP A 310 -19.60 -13.47 5.26
CA ASP A 310 -19.27 -14.74 4.59
C ASP A 310 -19.67 -14.84 3.10
N LYS A 311 -20.07 -13.73 2.47
CA LYS A 311 -20.37 -13.73 1.03
C LYS A 311 -19.09 -13.71 0.22
N HIS A 312 -18.58 -14.89 -0.13
CA HIS A 312 -17.35 -15.05 -0.92
C HIS A 312 -17.35 -14.34 -2.29
N SER A 313 -18.51 -13.98 -2.86
CA SER A 313 -18.56 -13.21 -4.11
C SER A 313 -18.12 -11.74 -3.93
N GLN A 314 -18.09 -11.25 -2.69
CA GLN A 314 -17.59 -9.93 -2.32
C GLN A 314 -16.13 -9.96 -1.86
N LYS A 315 -15.50 -11.13 -1.85
CA LYS A 315 -14.13 -11.32 -1.39
C LYS A 315 -13.19 -11.50 -2.57
N TRP A 316 -12.09 -10.76 -2.54
CA TRP A 316 -11.15 -10.61 -3.64
C TRP A 316 -9.72 -10.79 -3.14
N ASP A 317 -8.92 -11.52 -3.90
CA ASP A 317 -7.49 -11.67 -3.69
C ASP A 317 -6.72 -10.83 -4.71
N ILE A 318 -5.65 -10.18 -4.24
CA ILE A 318 -4.75 -9.42 -5.10
C ILE A 318 -3.53 -10.27 -5.44
N GLU A 319 -3.31 -10.50 -6.73
CA GLU A 319 -2.12 -11.15 -7.26
C GLU A 319 -1.20 -10.07 -7.85
N ILE A 320 -0.16 -9.66 -7.13
CA ILE A 320 0.84 -8.71 -7.63
C ILE A 320 1.67 -9.41 -8.72
N LEU A 321 1.88 -8.70 -9.84
CA LEU A 321 2.57 -9.18 -11.04
C LEU A 321 3.98 -8.64 -11.19
#